data_AF-A0A496AI40-F1
#
_entry.id   AF-A0A496AI40-F1
#
_cell.length_a   1.000
_cell.length_b   1.000
_cell.length_c   1.000
_cell.angle_alpha   90.00
_cell.angle_beta   90.00
_cell.angle_gamma   90.00
#
_symmetry.space_group_name_H-M   'P 1'
#
loop_
_entity.id
_entity.type
_entity.pdbx_description
1 polymer ?
#
loop_
_entity_poly.entity_id
_entity_poly.type
_entity_poly.pdbx_seq_one_letter_code
_entity_poly.pdbx_strand_id
1 'polypeptide(L)'
;MEARMQRTLLTLLFLMWTAIGTVFGDVYRIREGDTLLIAIIGQPEYTQTVQVREDGMMSYFSGELHVAGKTADEISRRIRDVLVSENLVSNPVIMVSPVPQENGIFVGGAVKTPGRYVISPKTDIGLYRAITLAGGTVENADVQQVQLIRANARLKTAPTEEKGIDARLKTAPTEEKGTDARLKTAPTAETETEMQPGTESTEGRVETYDISINQPYRDVRVNVRDLVFVMPLSVVDVQGQVQVPGKLFIRGKISIAEALARAGGLTAEADIGALVKVNRDGTLAELSVTEQFWKPTTNGKTTIQNGQSLLLSDGDVLFVPNAFKIEPIYVIGYVRNPGAQRVREPRTLAQAIALAGGFEETADRKNVTLHRRDGTSLKHPFTASSGTEAILLYPGDTLEIDKRFQLNWGLVSTFVSTASVLTTLIITLLTR
;
A
#
# COMPACT_ATOMS: atom_id res chain seq x y z
N MET A 1 -50.01 1.96 49.54
CA MET A 1 -49.14 2.02 48.34
C MET A 1 -48.85 0.63 47.77
N GLU A 2 -48.90 -0.44 48.58
CA GLU A 2 -48.62 -1.83 48.16
C GLU A 2 -49.64 -2.44 47.19
N ALA A 3 -50.94 -2.14 47.32
CA ALA A 3 -51.98 -2.72 46.47
C ALA A 3 -51.96 -2.25 45.00
N ARG A 4 -51.39 -1.06 44.71
CA ARG A 4 -51.18 -0.60 43.33
C ARG A 4 -49.97 -1.26 42.68
N MET A 5 -48.94 -1.57 43.46
CA MET A 5 -47.70 -2.20 42.98
C MET A 5 -47.90 -3.68 42.63
N GLN A 6 -48.74 -4.41 43.37
CA GLN A 6 -49.08 -5.80 43.02
C GLN A 6 -49.92 -5.90 41.73
N ARG A 7 -50.81 -4.94 41.47
CA ARG A 7 -51.62 -4.92 40.24
C ARG A 7 -50.78 -4.62 39.00
N THR A 8 -49.81 -3.70 39.08
CA THR A 8 -48.89 -3.45 37.98
C THR A 8 -47.92 -4.61 37.72
N LEU A 9 -47.49 -5.33 38.77
CA LEU A 9 -46.64 -6.50 38.63
C LEU A 9 -47.38 -7.69 37.98
N LEU A 10 -48.65 -7.92 38.34
CA LEU A 10 -49.47 -8.97 37.72
C LEU A 10 -49.83 -8.67 36.26
N THR A 11 -50.06 -7.40 35.91
CA THR A 11 -50.28 -7.02 34.51
C THR A 11 -49.02 -7.16 33.65
N LEU A 12 -47.83 -6.90 34.22
CA LEU A 12 -46.55 -7.13 33.54
C LEU A 12 -46.27 -8.62 33.37
N LEU A 13 -46.60 -9.45 34.37
CA LEU A 13 -46.44 -10.90 34.28
C LEU A 13 -47.39 -11.53 33.24
N PHE A 14 -48.61 -10.98 33.09
CA PHE A 14 -49.58 -11.44 32.09
C PHE A 14 -49.22 -10.97 30.66
N LEU A 15 -48.61 -9.79 30.51
CA LEU A 15 -48.04 -9.34 29.24
C LEU A 15 -46.79 -10.14 28.85
N MET A 16 -46.04 -10.64 29.84
CA MET A 16 -44.87 -11.50 29.63
C MET A 16 -45.26 -12.95 29.28
N TRP A 17 -46.46 -13.40 29.64
CA TRP A 17 -47.01 -14.70 29.22
C TRP A 17 -47.52 -14.68 27.77
N THR A 18 -48.00 -13.53 27.29
CA THR A 18 -48.53 -13.38 25.91
C THR A 18 -47.45 -13.14 24.84
N ALA A 19 -46.18 -13.04 25.24
CA ALA A 19 -45.03 -12.87 24.35
C ALA A 19 -44.14 -14.13 24.24
N ILE A 20 -44.70 -15.33 24.44
CA ILE A 20 -44.09 -16.53 23.85
C ILE A 20 -44.51 -16.52 22.38
N GLY A 21 -43.83 -15.68 21.60
CA GLY A 21 -43.77 -15.90 20.16
C GLY A 21 -43.31 -17.33 19.96
N THR A 22 -44.10 -18.12 19.24
CA THR A 22 -43.65 -19.38 18.66
C THR A 22 -42.37 -19.09 17.88
N VAL A 23 -41.22 -19.39 18.48
CA VAL A 23 -39.98 -19.59 17.75
C VAL A 23 -40.21 -20.88 16.98
N PHE A 24 -40.90 -20.77 15.84
CA PHE A 24 -40.75 -21.76 14.78
C PHE A 24 -39.31 -21.60 14.31
N GLY A 25 -38.39 -22.33 14.94
CA GLY A 25 -37.13 -22.63 14.28
C GLY A 25 -37.51 -23.32 12.99
N ASP A 26 -37.16 -22.72 11.85
CA ASP A 26 -37.39 -23.33 10.54
C ASP A 26 -36.74 -24.72 10.56
N VAL A 27 -37.57 -25.75 10.68
CA VAL A 27 -37.10 -27.13 10.69
C VAL A 27 -36.52 -27.38 9.31
N TYR A 28 -35.21 -27.65 9.26
CA TYR A 28 -34.50 -27.87 8.01
C TYR A 28 -35.19 -28.99 7.21
N ARG A 29 -35.63 -28.63 6.01
CA ARG A 29 -36.20 -29.55 5.04
C ARG A 29 -35.12 -29.93 4.03
N ILE A 30 -34.99 -31.23 3.81
CA ILE A 30 -33.95 -31.78 2.96
C ILE A 30 -34.22 -31.38 1.51
N ARG A 31 -33.15 -30.97 0.81
CA ARG A 31 -33.20 -30.52 -0.59
C ARG A 31 -32.53 -31.52 -1.51
N GLU A 32 -32.82 -31.41 -2.80
CA GLU A 32 -32.14 -32.17 -3.83
C GLU A 32 -30.64 -31.87 -3.80
N GLY A 33 -29.80 -32.90 -3.93
CA GLY A 33 -28.34 -32.77 -3.85
C GLY A 33 -27.76 -32.81 -2.43
N ASP A 34 -28.58 -32.75 -1.38
CA ASP A 34 -28.12 -32.98 0.00
C ASP A 34 -27.54 -34.38 0.14
N THR A 35 -26.59 -34.53 1.06
CA THR A 35 -26.07 -35.84 1.45
C THR A 35 -26.39 -36.09 2.89
N LEU A 36 -26.91 -37.28 3.17
CA LEU A 36 -27.41 -37.67 4.47
C LEU A 36 -26.56 -38.82 4.99
N LEU A 37 -26.10 -38.68 6.22
CA LEU A 37 -25.61 -39.80 7.00
C LEU A 37 -26.82 -40.44 7.66
N ILE A 38 -27.11 -41.68 7.28
CA ILE A 38 -28.11 -42.52 7.94
C ILE A 38 -27.33 -43.48 8.83
N ALA A 39 -27.46 -43.31 10.14
CA ALA A 39 -26.82 -44.17 11.13
C ALA A 39 -27.87 -44.89 11.95
N ILE A 40 -27.71 -46.21 12.11
CA ILE A 40 -28.53 -47.02 13.02
C ILE A 40 -27.71 -47.30 14.26
N ILE A 41 -28.17 -46.80 15.41
CA ILE A 41 -27.45 -46.95 16.67
C ILE A 41 -27.41 -48.42 17.06
N GLY A 42 -26.20 -48.92 17.31
CA GLY A 42 -25.94 -50.32 17.65
C GLY A 42 -25.82 -51.26 16.45
N GLN A 43 -25.99 -50.76 15.21
CA GLN A 43 -25.90 -51.55 13.98
C GLN A 43 -25.12 -50.80 12.89
N PRO A 44 -23.78 -50.73 12.99
CA PRO A 44 -22.94 -50.03 12.02
C PRO A 44 -23.02 -50.60 10.60
N GLU A 45 -23.40 -51.88 10.45
CA GLU A 45 -23.60 -52.56 9.16
C GLU A 45 -24.70 -51.91 8.32
N TYR A 46 -25.63 -51.18 8.96
CA TYR A 46 -26.67 -50.41 8.28
C TYR A 46 -26.35 -48.91 8.15
N THR A 47 -25.16 -48.47 8.58
CA THR A 47 -24.80 -47.05 8.48
C THR A 47 -24.30 -46.72 7.08
N GLN A 48 -24.97 -45.82 6.38
CA GLN A 48 -24.61 -45.41 5.01
C GLN A 48 -24.75 -43.89 4.81
N THR A 49 -23.85 -43.35 3.99
CA THR A 49 -23.94 -41.98 3.49
C THR A 49 -24.59 -42.01 2.11
N VAL A 50 -25.76 -41.38 1.98
CA VAL A 50 -26.57 -41.41 0.75
C VAL A 50 -26.81 -40.00 0.22
N GLN A 51 -26.80 -39.83 -1.10
CA GLN A 51 -27.10 -38.56 -1.74
C GLN A 51 -28.56 -38.52 -2.22
N VAL A 52 -29.22 -37.39 -2.00
CA VAL A 52 -30.56 -37.12 -2.55
C VAL A 52 -30.42 -36.76 -4.04
N ARG A 53 -31.04 -37.57 -4.90
CA ARG A 53 -31.09 -37.40 -6.34
C ARG A 53 -31.97 -36.20 -6.72
N GLU A 54 -31.90 -35.78 -7.98
CA GLU A 54 -32.64 -34.64 -8.53
C GLU A 54 -34.16 -34.84 -8.60
N ASP A 55 -34.60 -36.09 -8.63
CA ASP A 55 -36.02 -36.47 -8.51
C ASP A 55 -36.52 -36.45 -7.06
N GLY A 56 -35.68 -35.99 -6.12
CA GLY A 56 -36.00 -35.94 -4.70
C GLY A 56 -35.94 -37.31 -4.00
N MET A 57 -35.45 -38.34 -4.69
CA MET A 57 -35.35 -39.70 -4.17
C MET A 57 -33.96 -39.99 -3.60
N MET A 58 -33.87 -40.92 -2.66
CA MET A 58 -32.61 -41.54 -2.24
C MET A 58 -32.73 -43.06 -2.28
N SER A 59 -31.62 -43.75 -2.51
CA SER A 59 -31.55 -45.21 -2.44
C SER A 59 -30.82 -45.63 -1.17
N TYR A 60 -31.43 -46.54 -0.38
CA TYR A 60 -30.87 -47.04 0.87
C TYR A 60 -31.26 -48.51 1.04
N PHE A 61 -30.28 -49.40 1.20
CA PHE A 61 -30.48 -50.86 1.37
C PHE A 61 -31.49 -51.49 0.39
N SER A 62 -31.42 -51.13 -0.89
CA SER A 62 -32.31 -51.61 -1.98
C SER A 62 -33.72 -51.01 -2.02
N GLY A 63 -34.08 -50.11 -1.10
CA GLY A 63 -35.31 -49.32 -1.15
C GLY A 63 -35.10 -47.93 -1.74
N GLU A 64 -36.07 -47.43 -2.51
CA GLU A 64 -36.11 -46.03 -2.94
C GLU A 64 -37.07 -45.21 -2.06
N LEU A 65 -36.61 -44.07 -1.56
CA LEU A 65 -37.37 -43.20 -0.66
C LEU A 65 -37.41 -41.77 -1.18
N HIS A 66 -38.60 -41.18 -1.32
CA HIS A 66 -38.75 -39.75 -1.56
C HIS A 66 -38.47 -38.97 -0.28
N VAL A 67 -37.46 -38.10 -0.30
CA VAL A 67 -36.95 -37.37 0.87
C VAL A 67 -36.89 -35.85 0.69
N ALA A 68 -36.95 -35.35 -0.55
CA ALA A 68 -37.04 -33.91 -0.79
C ALA A 68 -38.26 -33.28 -0.11
N GLY A 69 -38.05 -32.13 0.53
CA GLY A 69 -39.07 -31.39 1.27
C GLY A 69 -39.43 -31.96 2.64
N LYS A 70 -38.92 -33.15 3.00
CA LYS A 70 -39.17 -33.79 4.31
C LYS A 70 -38.13 -33.35 5.35
N THR A 71 -38.49 -33.49 6.62
CA THR A 71 -37.56 -33.27 7.75
C THR A 71 -36.77 -34.54 8.07
N ALA A 72 -35.65 -34.42 8.78
CA ALA A 72 -34.86 -35.57 9.23
C ALA A 72 -35.71 -36.58 10.04
N ASP A 73 -36.66 -36.10 10.84
CA ASP A 73 -37.57 -36.94 11.64
C ASP A 73 -38.65 -37.65 10.81
N GLU A 74 -39.10 -37.03 9.73
CA GLU A 74 -40.01 -37.67 8.78
C GLU A 74 -39.31 -38.78 8.00
N ILE A 75 -38.04 -38.54 7.63
CA ILE A 75 -37.21 -39.51 6.93
C ILE A 75 -36.85 -40.67 7.85
N SER A 76 -36.44 -40.41 9.10
CA SER A 76 -36.09 -41.45 10.07
C SER A 76 -37.26 -42.39 10.35
N ARG A 77 -38.49 -41.86 10.50
CA ARG A 77 -39.71 -42.69 10.63
C ARG A 77 -39.95 -43.56 9.41
N ARG A 78 -39.79 -43.00 8.21
CA ARG A 78 -40.01 -43.76 6.98
C ARG A 78 -39.00 -44.90 6.80
N ILE A 79 -37.73 -44.67 7.13
CA ILE A 79 -36.70 -45.72 7.08
C ILE A 79 -36.99 -46.79 8.13
N ARG A 80 -37.44 -46.41 9.34
CA ARG A 80 -37.84 -47.36 10.38
C ARG A 80 -38.93 -48.30 9.87
N ASP A 81 -39.97 -47.75 9.26
CA ASP A 81 -41.09 -48.55 8.73
C ASP A 81 -40.60 -49.58 7.69
N VAL A 82 -39.70 -49.16 6.79
CA VAL A 82 -39.12 -50.04 5.75
C VAL A 82 -38.30 -51.17 6.39
N LEU A 83 -37.38 -50.85 7.30
CA LEU A 83 -36.50 -51.85 7.94
C LEU A 83 -37.25 -52.87 8.82
N VAL A 84 -38.34 -52.44 9.47
CA VAL A 84 -39.20 -53.34 10.25
C VAL A 84 -40.04 -54.22 9.31
N SER A 85 -40.59 -53.65 8.23
CA SER A 85 -41.45 -54.39 7.29
C SER A 85 -40.71 -55.49 6.53
N GLU A 86 -39.43 -55.29 6.24
CA GLU A 86 -38.57 -56.28 5.59
C GLU A 86 -37.92 -57.26 6.58
N ASN A 87 -38.31 -57.19 7.86
CA ASN A 87 -37.80 -58.04 8.95
C ASN A 87 -36.26 -57.98 9.08
N LEU A 88 -35.66 -56.85 8.73
CA LEU A 88 -34.21 -56.60 8.81
C LEU A 88 -33.80 -56.17 10.22
N VAL A 89 -34.59 -55.30 10.86
CA VAL A 89 -34.33 -54.79 12.21
C VAL A 89 -35.63 -54.58 12.99
N SER A 90 -35.72 -55.13 14.20
CA SER A 90 -36.98 -55.13 14.96
C SER A 90 -37.31 -53.81 15.68
N ASN A 91 -36.31 -53.01 16.06
CA ASN A 91 -36.53 -51.69 16.70
C ASN A 91 -35.33 -50.74 16.49
N PRO A 92 -35.09 -50.26 15.26
CA PRO A 92 -33.93 -49.43 14.97
C PRO A 92 -34.10 -48.00 15.51
N VAL A 93 -33.08 -47.52 16.23
CA VAL A 93 -32.91 -46.09 16.53
C VAL A 93 -32.09 -45.48 15.39
N ILE A 94 -32.77 -44.70 14.54
CA ILE A 94 -32.21 -44.15 13.31
C ILE A 94 -31.91 -42.66 13.52
N MET A 95 -30.66 -42.29 13.28
CA MET A 95 -30.23 -40.90 13.20
C MET A 95 -30.04 -40.54 11.72
N VAL A 96 -30.74 -39.50 11.27
CA VAL A 96 -30.56 -38.91 9.94
C VAL A 96 -29.95 -37.54 10.15
N SER A 97 -28.74 -37.33 9.64
CA SER A 97 -28.05 -36.05 9.75
C SER A 97 -27.56 -35.60 8.37
N PRO A 98 -27.84 -34.36 7.93
CA PRO A 98 -27.23 -33.83 6.73
C PRO A 98 -25.72 -33.73 6.93
N VAL A 99 -24.97 -34.36 6.03
CA VAL A 99 -23.53 -34.19 5.91
C VAL A 99 -23.30 -32.87 5.19
N PRO A 100 -22.66 -31.86 5.82
CA PRO A 100 -22.36 -30.60 5.17
C PRO A 100 -21.43 -30.88 3.99
N GLN A 101 -21.93 -30.80 2.76
CA GLN A 101 -21.05 -30.81 1.61
C GLN A 101 -20.39 -29.44 1.46
N GLU A 102 -19.08 -29.42 1.19
CA GLU A 102 -18.36 -28.21 0.78
C GLU A 102 -18.72 -27.80 -0.66
N ASN A 103 -20.00 -27.85 -1.01
CA ASN A 103 -20.50 -27.45 -2.31
C ASN A 103 -20.52 -25.94 -2.38
N GLY A 104 -19.55 -25.38 -3.08
CA GLY A 104 -19.48 -23.97 -3.33
C GLY A 104 -18.12 -23.52 -3.81
N ILE A 105 -18.11 -22.36 -4.45
CA ILE A 105 -16.90 -21.64 -4.81
C ILE A 105 -16.70 -20.52 -3.81
N PHE A 106 -15.45 -20.11 -3.62
CA PHE A 106 -15.16 -18.88 -2.91
C PHE A 106 -14.87 -17.78 -3.93
N VAL A 107 -15.59 -16.67 -3.85
CA VAL A 107 -15.31 -15.48 -4.65
C VAL A 107 -14.84 -14.38 -3.71
N GLY A 108 -13.62 -13.91 -3.91
CA GLY A 108 -12.94 -12.97 -3.02
C GLY A 108 -12.19 -11.86 -3.76
N GLY A 109 -11.61 -10.95 -2.97
CA GLY A 109 -10.86 -9.80 -3.48
C GLY A 109 -11.77 -8.62 -3.82
N ALA A 110 -11.45 -7.92 -4.92
CA ALA A 110 -12.10 -6.69 -5.36
C ALA A 110 -13.47 -6.94 -6.04
N VAL A 111 -14.39 -7.53 -5.30
CA VAL A 111 -15.80 -7.78 -5.66
C VAL A 111 -16.74 -7.13 -4.65
N LYS A 112 -18.00 -6.88 -5.02
CA LYS A 112 -18.95 -6.16 -4.13
C LYS A 112 -19.33 -6.97 -2.90
N THR A 113 -19.60 -8.26 -3.06
CA THR A 113 -19.94 -9.17 -1.95
C THR A 113 -18.99 -10.36 -1.99
N PRO A 114 -17.86 -10.33 -1.26
CA PRO A 114 -16.99 -11.49 -1.16
C PRO A 114 -17.62 -12.56 -0.26
N GLY A 115 -17.39 -13.83 -0.59
CA GLY A 115 -17.90 -14.93 0.23
C GLY A 115 -17.97 -16.27 -0.49
N ARG A 116 -18.59 -17.24 0.19
CA ARG A 116 -18.86 -18.57 -0.36
C ARG A 116 -20.20 -18.56 -1.09
N TYR A 117 -20.17 -19.06 -2.32
CA TYR A 117 -21.35 -19.22 -3.16
C TYR A 117 -21.59 -20.70 -3.40
N VAL A 118 -22.72 -21.22 -2.91
CA VAL A 118 -23.10 -22.62 -3.11
C VAL A 118 -23.40 -22.83 -4.58
N ILE A 119 -22.73 -23.82 -5.18
CA ILE A 119 -22.93 -24.22 -6.57
C ILE A 119 -23.20 -25.71 -6.62
N SER A 120 -24.13 -26.13 -7.48
CA SER A 120 -24.40 -27.55 -7.69
C SER A 120 -23.27 -28.17 -8.53
N PRO A 121 -22.75 -29.36 -8.18
CA PRO A 121 -21.67 -30.02 -8.92
C PRO A 121 -21.97 -30.29 -10.41
N LYS A 122 -23.25 -30.26 -10.79
CA LYS A 122 -23.73 -30.49 -12.17
C LYS A 122 -24.08 -29.20 -12.92
N THR A 123 -24.07 -28.04 -12.25
CA THR A 123 -24.29 -26.76 -12.91
C THR A 123 -22.95 -26.20 -13.34
N ASP A 124 -22.71 -26.19 -14.66
CA ASP A 124 -21.57 -25.49 -15.24
C ASP A 124 -21.70 -23.98 -14.95
N ILE A 125 -20.80 -23.45 -14.13
CA ILE A 125 -20.71 -22.00 -13.86
C ILE A 125 -19.39 -21.48 -14.39
N GLY A 126 -19.47 -20.52 -15.30
CA GLY A 126 -18.33 -19.79 -15.82
C GLY A 126 -17.80 -18.74 -14.82
N LEU A 127 -16.53 -18.39 -14.96
CA LEU A 127 -15.82 -17.40 -14.13
C LEU A 127 -16.55 -16.05 -14.07
N TYR A 128 -17.04 -15.58 -15.21
CA TYR A 128 -17.79 -14.33 -15.29
C TYR A 128 -19.08 -14.39 -14.46
N ARG A 129 -19.79 -15.52 -14.53
CA ARG A 129 -21.03 -15.73 -13.75
C ARG A 129 -20.73 -15.82 -12.25
N ALA A 130 -19.63 -16.46 -11.86
CA ALA A 130 -19.18 -16.48 -10.46
C ALA A 130 -18.98 -15.07 -9.89
N ILE A 131 -18.30 -14.18 -10.64
CA ILE A 131 -18.08 -12.78 -10.23
C ILE A 131 -19.40 -11.99 -10.23
N THR A 132 -20.30 -12.29 -11.17
CA THR A 132 -21.64 -11.68 -11.22
C THR A 132 -22.48 -12.04 -9.99
N LEU A 133 -22.42 -13.29 -9.53
CA LEU A 133 -23.06 -13.73 -8.28
C LEU A 133 -22.51 -12.99 -7.05
N ALA A 134 -21.25 -12.56 -7.10
CA ALA A 134 -20.62 -11.69 -6.11
C ALA A 134 -20.94 -10.19 -6.28
N GLY A 135 -21.95 -9.84 -7.08
CA GLY A 135 -22.39 -8.46 -7.31
C GLY A 135 -21.55 -7.69 -8.33
N GLY A 136 -20.62 -8.37 -9.01
CA GLY A 136 -19.65 -7.76 -9.93
C GLY A 136 -18.40 -7.24 -9.21
N THR A 137 -17.49 -6.65 -9.99
CA THR A 137 -16.24 -6.06 -9.47
C THR A 137 -16.47 -4.65 -8.91
N VAL A 138 -15.57 -4.21 -8.03
CA VAL A 138 -15.50 -2.80 -7.59
C VAL A 138 -14.67 -1.95 -8.59
N GLU A 139 -14.69 -0.64 -8.45
CA GLU A 139 -14.02 0.29 -9.38
C GLU A 139 -12.49 0.13 -9.42
N ASN A 140 -11.87 -0.20 -8.28
CA ASN A 140 -10.43 -0.41 -8.17
C ASN A 140 -10.03 -1.89 -8.37
N ALA A 141 -10.84 -2.68 -9.07
CA ALA A 141 -10.53 -4.08 -9.37
C ALA A 141 -9.65 -4.21 -10.63
N ASP A 142 -8.63 -5.07 -10.56
CA ASP A 142 -7.84 -5.44 -11.72
C ASP A 142 -8.48 -6.63 -12.47
N VAL A 143 -9.41 -6.30 -13.36
CA VAL A 143 -10.12 -7.26 -14.22
C VAL A 143 -9.21 -8.02 -15.19
N GLN A 144 -7.96 -7.57 -15.37
CA GLN A 144 -6.98 -8.25 -16.23
C GLN A 144 -6.21 -9.35 -15.52
N GLN A 145 -6.28 -9.39 -14.19
CA GLN A 145 -5.49 -10.28 -13.33
C GLN A 145 -6.39 -11.04 -12.35
N VAL A 146 -7.50 -11.59 -12.85
CA VAL A 146 -8.36 -12.45 -12.03
C VAL A 146 -7.68 -13.80 -11.85
N GLN A 147 -7.50 -14.22 -10.60
CA GLN A 147 -6.88 -15.50 -10.26
C GLN A 147 -7.96 -16.54 -10.00
N LEU A 148 -7.81 -17.71 -10.62
CA LEU A 148 -8.58 -18.91 -10.34
C LEU A 148 -7.64 -19.95 -9.74
N ILE A 149 -7.87 -20.24 -8.46
CA ILE A 149 -7.07 -21.18 -7.69
C ILE A 149 -7.89 -22.46 -7.58
N ARG A 150 -7.42 -23.52 -8.22
CA ARG A 150 -8.13 -24.80 -8.27
C ARG A 150 -8.04 -25.55 -6.93
N ALA A 151 -9.16 -26.09 -6.47
CA ALA A 151 -9.21 -26.84 -5.20
C ALA A 151 -8.28 -28.07 -5.17
N ASN A 152 -8.12 -28.72 -6.32
CA ASN A 152 -7.33 -29.95 -6.49
C ASN A 152 -5.82 -29.72 -6.38
N ALA A 153 -5.41 -28.49 -6.05
CA ALA A 153 -4.03 -28.06 -6.07
C ALA A 153 -3.30 -28.15 -4.71
N ARG A 154 -3.88 -28.88 -3.74
CA ARG A 154 -3.31 -29.25 -2.43
C ARG A 154 -3.36 -30.79 -2.29
N LEU A 155 -2.37 -31.56 -1.83
CA LEU A 155 -1.05 -31.34 -1.24
C LEU A 155 -0.15 -32.50 -1.74
N LYS A 156 1.01 -32.24 -2.36
CA LYS A 156 2.14 -33.17 -2.13
C LYS A 156 2.53 -32.91 -0.69
N THR A 157 2.03 -33.73 0.23
CA THR A 157 2.60 -33.82 1.57
C THR A 157 4.11 -33.85 1.42
N ALA A 158 4.81 -32.92 2.07
CA ALA A 158 6.24 -33.07 2.31
C ALA A 158 6.45 -34.53 2.78
N PRO A 159 7.46 -35.26 2.27
CA PRO A 159 7.77 -36.55 2.83
C PRO A 159 8.00 -36.32 4.32
N THR A 160 7.14 -36.88 5.16
CA THR A 160 7.47 -37.10 6.55
C THR A 160 8.68 -38.01 6.50
N GLU A 161 9.88 -37.45 6.63
CA GLU A 161 11.08 -38.21 6.96
C GLU A 161 10.83 -38.81 8.34
N GLU A 162 10.13 -39.94 8.38
CA GLU A 162 10.39 -40.95 9.39
C GLU A 162 11.84 -41.37 9.19
N LYS A 163 12.74 -40.71 9.91
CA LYS A 163 14.09 -41.20 10.14
C LYS A 163 13.98 -42.52 10.88
N GLY A 164 13.82 -43.59 10.11
CA GLY A 164 14.23 -44.93 10.48
C GLY A 164 15.72 -44.90 10.78
N ILE A 165 16.04 -44.73 12.05
CA ILE A 165 17.29 -45.13 12.65
C ILE A 165 17.42 -46.64 12.48
N ASP A 166 18.04 -47.08 11.39
CA ASP A 166 18.62 -48.43 11.33
C ASP A 166 19.83 -48.48 10.41
N ALA A 167 20.98 -48.50 11.08
CA ALA A 167 22.10 -49.40 10.83
C ALA A 167 22.41 -49.77 9.38
N ARG A 168 23.55 -49.26 8.89
CA ARG A 168 24.71 -50.11 8.59
C ARG A 168 25.96 -49.29 8.32
N LEU A 169 26.85 -49.29 9.30
CA LEU A 169 28.28 -49.39 9.02
C LEU A 169 28.48 -50.56 8.05
N LYS A 170 29.15 -50.29 6.93
CA LYS A 170 30.15 -51.16 6.31
C LYS A 170 30.88 -50.36 5.22
N THR A 171 32.05 -49.86 5.58
CA THR A 171 33.35 -50.31 5.07
C THR A 171 33.66 -49.81 3.66
N ALA A 172 34.55 -48.84 3.59
CA ALA A 172 35.43 -48.61 2.46
C ALA A 172 36.19 -49.90 2.09
N PRO A 173 36.68 -49.97 0.84
CA PRO A 173 38.09 -50.18 0.66
C PRO A 173 38.75 -49.11 -0.21
N THR A 174 39.98 -48.85 0.20
CA THR A 174 41.01 -48.00 -0.40
C THR A 174 41.75 -48.75 -1.52
N GLU A 175 42.27 -47.97 -2.48
CA GLU A 175 43.41 -48.24 -3.38
C GLU A 175 43.26 -49.21 -4.56
N GLU A 176 43.49 -48.70 -5.78
CA GLU A 176 44.70 -49.09 -6.54
C GLU A 176 45.06 -48.10 -7.68
N LYS A 177 46.32 -48.20 -8.10
CA LYS A 177 47.21 -47.22 -8.76
C LYS A 177 47.16 -47.20 -10.30
N GLY A 178 47.70 -46.09 -10.85
CA GLY A 178 48.50 -46.03 -12.10
C GLY A 178 47.69 -45.82 -13.39
N THR A 179 48.15 -45.17 -14.44
CA THR A 179 49.39 -44.45 -14.80
C THR A 179 49.10 -43.79 -16.17
N ASP A 180 49.87 -42.75 -16.50
CA ASP A 180 50.22 -42.26 -17.84
C ASP A 180 49.25 -41.40 -18.69
N ALA A 181 49.53 -40.09 -18.62
CA ALA A 181 49.95 -39.22 -19.72
C ALA A 181 49.31 -39.37 -21.12
N ARG A 182 48.63 -38.30 -21.57
CA ARG A 182 48.96 -37.63 -22.86
C ARG A 182 48.29 -36.26 -23.02
N LEU A 183 49.02 -35.46 -23.77
CA LEU A 183 48.91 -34.04 -24.09
C LEU A 183 47.76 -33.75 -25.09
N LYS A 184 47.24 -32.51 -25.00
CA LYS A 184 46.61 -31.69 -26.05
C LYS A 184 45.21 -32.09 -26.53
N THR A 185 44.26 -31.19 -26.33
CA THR A 185 43.72 -30.30 -27.39
C THR A 185 42.68 -29.34 -26.79
N ALA A 186 42.90 -28.04 -26.97
CA ALA A 186 41.81 -27.08 -27.21
C ALA A 186 41.50 -27.17 -28.72
N PRO A 187 40.27 -26.92 -29.23
CA PRO A 187 39.51 -25.71 -28.94
C PRO A 187 37.98 -25.87 -28.88
N THR A 188 37.31 -24.75 -28.58
CA THR A 188 35.90 -24.47 -28.92
C THR A 188 34.83 -25.11 -28.04
N ALA A 189 34.38 -24.35 -27.06
CA ALA A 189 33.03 -24.47 -26.52
C ALA A 189 32.37 -23.08 -26.58
N GLU A 190 31.51 -22.91 -27.57
CA GLU A 190 30.35 -22.03 -27.47
C GLU A 190 29.55 -22.54 -26.27
N THR A 191 29.49 -21.78 -25.18
CA THR A 191 28.56 -22.05 -24.08
C THR A 191 27.47 -21.01 -24.14
N GLU A 192 26.43 -21.43 -24.86
CA GLU A 192 25.03 -21.19 -24.63
C GLU A 192 24.70 -20.47 -23.31
N THR A 193 23.89 -19.44 -23.50
CA THR A 193 23.03 -18.78 -22.53
C THR A 193 22.63 -19.71 -21.36
N GLU A 194 23.32 -19.58 -20.23
CA GLU A 194 22.81 -20.09 -18.96
C GLU A 194 21.68 -19.16 -18.50
N MET A 195 20.53 -19.41 -19.09
CA MET A 195 19.22 -18.98 -18.62
C MET A 195 19.05 -19.61 -17.24
N GLN A 196 19.34 -18.82 -16.19
CA GLN A 196 18.99 -19.18 -14.83
C GLN A 196 17.53 -19.65 -14.81
N PRO A 197 17.23 -20.87 -14.34
CA PRO A 197 15.86 -21.34 -14.25
C PRO A 197 15.13 -20.40 -13.32
N GLY A 198 14.10 -19.76 -13.86
CA GLY A 198 13.10 -19.06 -13.07
C GLY A 198 12.64 -19.98 -11.96
N THR A 199 12.60 -19.42 -10.75
CA THR A 199 11.96 -19.98 -9.59
C THR A 199 10.54 -20.41 -9.96
N GLU A 200 10.37 -21.69 -10.32
CA GLU A 200 9.07 -22.33 -10.35
C GLU A 200 8.55 -22.34 -8.92
N SER A 201 7.68 -21.39 -8.63
CA SER A 201 6.86 -21.37 -7.42
C SER A 201 5.99 -22.61 -7.41
N THR A 202 6.34 -23.54 -6.52
CA THR A 202 5.59 -24.74 -6.16
C THR A 202 4.29 -24.35 -5.45
N GLU A 203 3.32 -23.83 -6.19
CA GLU A 203 2.02 -23.43 -5.67
C GLU A 203 0.91 -24.01 -6.53
N GLY A 204 -0.20 -24.37 -5.88
CA GLY A 204 -1.34 -24.97 -6.54
C GLY A 204 -1.75 -24.19 -7.79
N ARG A 205 -2.05 -24.86 -8.91
CA ARG A 205 -2.26 -24.28 -10.25
C ARG A 205 -3.10 -22.99 -10.20
N VAL A 206 -2.43 -21.86 -10.09
CA VAL A 206 -3.04 -20.52 -10.13
C VAL A 206 -3.17 -20.15 -11.60
N GLU A 207 -4.41 -20.05 -12.07
CA GLU A 207 -4.71 -19.65 -13.44
C GLU A 207 -5.08 -18.17 -13.44
N THR A 208 -4.43 -17.35 -14.26
CA THR A 208 -4.73 -15.91 -14.38
C THR A 208 -5.54 -15.64 -15.65
N TYR A 209 -6.62 -14.87 -15.50
CA TYR A 209 -7.55 -14.56 -16.58
C TYR A 209 -7.82 -13.06 -16.68
N ASP A 210 -7.91 -12.58 -17.92
CA ASP A 210 -8.40 -11.25 -18.27
C ASP A 210 -9.88 -11.34 -18.64
N ILE A 211 -10.74 -10.68 -17.86
CA ILE A 211 -12.19 -10.63 -18.06
C ILE A 211 -12.66 -9.28 -18.61
N SER A 212 -11.76 -8.46 -19.16
CA SER A 212 -12.08 -7.17 -19.77
C SER A 212 -13.08 -7.32 -20.92
N ILE A 213 -14.00 -6.36 -21.06
CA ILE A 213 -15.10 -6.38 -22.04
C ILE A 213 -14.60 -6.50 -23.49
N ASN A 214 -13.38 -6.03 -23.77
CA ASN A 214 -12.80 -6.00 -25.13
C ASN A 214 -12.12 -7.32 -25.55
N GLN A 215 -12.05 -8.31 -24.66
CA GLN A 215 -11.51 -9.64 -24.97
C GLN A 215 -12.63 -10.57 -25.44
N PRO A 216 -12.35 -11.54 -26.33
CA PRO A 216 -13.32 -12.58 -26.65
C PRO A 216 -13.69 -13.35 -25.37
N TYR A 217 -14.99 -13.46 -25.10
CA TYR A 217 -15.51 -14.15 -23.92
C TYR A 217 -14.95 -15.57 -23.84
N ARG A 218 -14.14 -15.85 -22.82
CA ARG A 218 -13.67 -17.20 -22.51
C ARG A 218 -14.55 -17.76 -21.40
N ASP A 219 -15.30 -18.80 -21.73
CA ASP A 219 -16.13 -19.50 -20.76
C ASP A 219 -15.28 -20.43 -19.88
N VAL A 220 -14.52 -19.82 -18.96
CA VAL A 220 -13.66 -20.53 -18.02
C VAL A 220 -14.54 -21.15 -16.94
N ARG A 221 -14.64 -22.48 -16.92
CA ARG A 221 -15.43 -23.19 -15.90
C ARG A 221 -14.79 -23.11 -14.53
N VAL A 222 -15.61 -22.88 -13.50
CA VAL A 222 -15.23 -22.88 -12.08
C VAL A 222 -15.83 -24.12 -11.41
N ASN A 223 -14.99 -24.88 -10.72
CA ASN A 223 -15.39 -26.12 -10.04
C ASN A 223 -15.72 -25.87 -8.57
N VAL A 224 -16.45 -26.81 -7.97
CA VAL A 224 -16.67 -26.83 -6.53
C VAL A 224 -15.32 -26.77 -5.79
N ARG A 225 -15.25 -25.90 -4.77
CA ARG A 225 -14.08 -25.57 -3.94
C ARG A 225 -13.01 -24.71 -4.61
N ASP A 226 -13.21 -24.28 -5.85
CA ASP A 226 -12.32 -23.30 -6.47
C ASP A 226 -12.43 -21.94 -5.78
N LEU A 227 -11.31 -21.22 -5.78
CA LEU A 227 -11.19 -19.85 -5.29
C LEU A 227 -11.01 -18.91 -6.49
N VAL A 228 -12.01 -18.07 -6.72
CA VAL A 228 -11.97 -16.95 -7.66
C VAL A 228 -11.55 -15.72 -6.88
N PHE A 229 -10.38 -15.18 -7.17
CA PHE A 229 -9.85 -14.01 -6.49
C PHE A 229 -9.61 -12.87 -7.49
N VAL A 230 -10.35 -11.78 -7.34
CA VAL A 230 -10.16 -10.58 -8.15
C VAL A 230 -9.14 -9.69 -7.47
N MET A 231 -7.98 -9.47 -8.09
CA MET A 231 -6.94 -8.63 -7.51
C MET A 231 -7.40 -7.17 -7.45
N PRO A 232 -7.13 -6.43 -6.37
CA PRO A 232 -7.26 -4.97 -6.38
C PRO A 232 -6.11 -4.35 -7.18
N LEU A 233 -6.38 -3.19 -7.81
CA LEU A 233 -5.34 -2.34 -8.37
C LEU A 233 -4.49 -1.77 -7.24
N SER A 234 -3.18 -1.70 -7.47
CA SER A 234 -2.25 -1.03 -6.59
C SER A 234 -2.52 0.48 -6.61
N VAL A 235 -2.31 1.14 -5.47
CA VAL A 235 -2.57 2.57 -5.32
C VAL A 235 -1.28 3.29 -4.99
N VAL A 236 -0.98 4.34 -5.73
CA VAL A 236 0.08 5.31 -5.44
C VAL A 236 -0.56 6.66 -5.22
N ASP A 237 -0.08 7.43 -4.26
CA ASP A 237 -0.61 8.77 -3.98
C ASP A 237 0.34 9.83 -4.52
N VAL A 238 -0.12 10.69 -5.43
CA VAL A 238 0.68 11.78 -6.00
C VAL A 238 0.17 13.11 -5.44
N GLN A 239 1.01 13.82 -4.70
CA GLN A 239 0.64 15.01 -3.93
C GLN A 239 1.56 16.19 -4.25
N GLY A 240 1.09 17.40 -3.98
CA GLY A 240 1.87 18.62 -4.11
C GLY A 240 1.69 19.35 -5.45
N GLN A 241 2.78 19.84 -6.04
CA GLN A 241 2.78 20.68 -7.24
C GLN A 241 2.63 19.88 -8.55
N VAL A 242 1.48 19.22 -8.69
CA VAL A 242 1.03 18.54 -9.91
C VAL A 242 -0.33 19.10 -10.33
N GLN A 243 -0.70 18.97 -11.60
CA GLN A 243 -1.98 19.51 -12.09
C GLN A 243 -3.19 18.84 -11.43
N VAL A 244 -3.15 17.52 -11.27
CA VAL A 244 -4.21 16.73 -10.65
C VAL A 244 -3.61 15.87 -9.53
N PRO A 245 -3.52 16.40 -8.29
CA PRO A 245 -3.09 15.61 -7.16
C PRO A 245 -4.17 14.59 -6.78
N GLY A 246 -3.72 13.44 -6.26
CA GLY A 246 -4.59 12.40 -5.74
C GLY A 246 -4.06 10.99 -5.95
N LYS A 247 -4.94 10.04 -5.66
CA LYS A 247 -4.66 8.61 -5.75
C LYS A 247 -4.69 8.13 -7.20
N LEU A 248 -3.63 7.46 -7.60
CA LEU A 248 -3.44 6.84 -8.89
C LEU A 248 -3.53 5.32 -8.76
N PHE A 249 -4.47 4.72 -9.49
CA PHE A 249 -4.56 3.27 -9.61
C PHE A 249 -3.58 2.77 -10.68
N ILE A 250 -2.73 1.82 -10.31
CA ILE A 250 -1.67 1.27 -11.15
C ILE A 250 -1.68 -0.27 -11.09
N ARG A 251 -1.04 -0.89 -12.07
CA ARG A 251 -0.75 -2.33 -12.05
C ARG A 251 0.70 -2.54 -11.66
N GLY A 252 0.93 -3.21 -10.54
CA GLY A 252 2.28 -3.51 -10.06
C GLY A 252 3.07 -2.25 -9.72
N LYS A 253 4.06 -1.91 -10.57
CA LYS A 253 4.96 -0.77 -10.36
C LYS A 253 4.86 0.20 -11.53
N ILE A 254 4.90 1.49 -11.23
CA ILE A 254 4.88 2.57 -12.22
C ILE A 254 6.12 3.43 -12.07
N SER A 255 6.61 4.03 -13.15
CA SER A 255 7.68 5.03 -13.04
C SER A 255 7.14 6.35 -12.47
N ILE A 256 8.00 7.11 -11.79
CA ILE A 256 7.64 8.47 -11.32
C ILE A 256 7.26 9.37 -12.50
N ALA A 257 7.97 9.28 -13.63
CA ALA A 257 7.65 10.05 -14.83
C ALA A 257 6.24 9.75 -15.36
N GLU A 258 5.87 8.47 -15.44
CA GLU A 258 4.52 8.07 -15.85
C GLU A 258 3.46 8.47 -14.82
N ALA A 259 3.76 8.35 -13.52
CA ALA A 259 2.85 8.80 -12.46
C ALA A 259 2.58 10.31 -12.55
N LEU A 260 3.61 11.14 -12.74
CA LEU A 260 3.46 12.58 -12.96
C LEU A 260 2.69 12.88 -14.25
N ALA A 261 2.96 12.16 -15.34
CA ALA A 261 2.23 12.32 -16.59
C ALA A 261 0.73 12.02 -16.42
N ARG A 262 0.39 10.94 -15.69
CA ARG A 262 -1.01 10.58 -15.37
C ARG A 262 -1.66 11.55 -14.39
N ALA A 263 -0.88 12.24 -13.55
CA ALA A 263 -1.33 13.35 -12.71
C ALA A 263 -1.51 14.68 -13.50
N GLY A 264 -1.47 14.64 -14.83
CA GLY A 264 -1.61 15.82 -15.70
C GLY A 264 -0.30 16.61 -15.89
N GLY A 265 0.81 16.15 -15.33
CA GLY A 265 2.09 16.83 -15.36
C GLY A 265 2.31 17.75 -14.15
N LEU A 266 3.45 18.44 -14.17
CA LEU A 266 3.89 19.34 -13.12
C LEU A 266 3.29 20.74 -13.30
N THR A 267 3.11 21.48 -12.20
CA THR A 267 2.78 22.91 -12.26
C THR A 267 4.04 23.75 -12.50
N ALA A 268 3.89 25.04 -12.82
CA ALA A 268 5.03 25.94 -13.01
C ALA A 268 5.81 26.21 -11.71
N GLU A 269 5.18 25.94 -10.58
CA GLU A 269 5.70 26.11 -9.23
C GLU A 269 6.40 24.86 -8.69
N ALA A 270 6.45 23.75 -9.43
CA ALA A 270 6.98 22.48 -8.97
C ALA A 270 8.51 22.45 -8.87
N ASP A 271 9.03 21.90 -7.78
CA ASP A 271 10.46 21.59 -7.66
C ASP A 271 10.74 20.13 -8.03
N ILE A 272 11.31 19.93 -9.21
CA ILE A 272 11.72 18.60 -9.70
C ILE A 272 13.02 18.10 -9.09
N GLY A 273 13.82 19.00 -8.50
CA GLY A 273 15.13 18.68 -7.94
C GLY A 273 15.09 18.12 -6.52
N ALA A 274 13.91 18.12 -5.89
CA ALA A 274 13.71 17.75 -4.49
C ALA A 274 12.47 16.88 -4.29
N LEU A 275 12.14 16.01 -5.25
CA LEU A 275 10.99 15.12 -5.12
C LEU A 275 11.15 14.24 -3.88
N VAL A 276 10.07 14.04 -3.12
CA VAL A 276 10.10 13.18 -1.93
C VAL A 276 9.24 11.96 -2.20
N LYS A 277 9.87 10.79 -2.21
CA LYS A 277 9.15 9.52 -2.19
C LYS A 277 9.06 9.02 -0.76
N VAL A 278 7.84 8.75 -0.31
CA VAL A 278 7.56 8.03 0.94
C VAL A 278 7.16 6.62 0.57
N ASN A 279 7.95 5.63 1.00
CA ASN A 279 7.56 4.23 0.82
C ASN A 279 6.47 3.85 1.83
N ARG A 280 5.76 2.75 1.57
CA ARG A 280 4.74 2.21 2.50
C ARG A 280 5.23 1.96 3.93
N ASP A 281 6.52 1.68 4.13
CA ASP A 281 7.13 1.46 5.45
C ASP A 281 7.46 2.78 6.20
N GLY A 282 7.15 3.92 5.60
CA GLY A 282 7.42 5.25 6.14
C GLY A 282 8.84 5.76 5.87
N THR A 283 9.68 5.00 5.16
CA THR A 283 11.01 5.46 4.77
C THR A 283 10.90 6.56 3.71
N LEU A 284 11.70 7.61 3.88
CA LEU A 284 11.76 8.74 2.96
C LEU A 284 12.98 8.61 2.07
N ALA A 285 12.77 8.73 0.76
CA ALA A 285 13.81 8.89 -0.24
C ALA A 285 13.64 10.25 -0.90
N GLU A 286 14.59 11.14 -0.66
CA GLU A 286 14.72 12.38 -1.43
C GLU A 286 15.35 12.04 -2.78
N LEU A 287 14.63 12.37 -3.85
CA LEU A 287 15.00 12.10 -5.22
C LEU A 287 15.38 13.43 -5.85
N SER A 288 16.69 13.63 -6.01
CA SER A 288 17.18 14.74 -6.81
C SER A 288 17.22 14.33 -8.26
N VAL A 289 16.31 14.89 -9.05
CA VAL A 289 16.08 14.45 -10.41
C VAL A 289 16.67 15.46 -11.40
N THR A 290 17.80 15.10 -12.02
CA THR A 290 18.43 15.87 -13.12
C THR A 290 17.83 15.46 -14.49
N GLU A 291 18.24 16.12 -15.58
CA GLU A 291 17.85 15.90 -16.99
C GLU A 291 17.74 14.43 -17.46
N GLN A 292 18.33 13.47 -16.74
CA GLN A 292 18.17 12.04 -16.98
C GLN A 292 16.72 11.54 -16.82
N PHE A 293 15.84 12.30 -16.15
CA PHE A 293 14.42 12.01 -15.97
C PHE A 293 13.61 11.86 -17.26
N TRP A 294 13.92 12.70 -18.25
CA TRP A 294 13.16 12.77 -19.50
C TRP A 294 13.64 11.75 -20.54
N LYS A 295 14.64 10.94 -20.18
CA LYS A 295 15.09 9.86 -21.04
C LYS A 295 14.08 8.70 -20.92
N PRO A 296 13.50 8.23 -22.03
CA PRO A 296 12.58 7.11 -21.98
C PRO A 296 13.28 5.90 -21.35
N THR A 297 12.64 5.28 -20.37
CA THR A 297 13.11 4.04 -19.75
C THR A 297 13.07 2.92 -20.79
N THR A 298 14.20 2.68 -21.44
CA THR A 298 14.39 1.47 -22.24
C THR A 298 14.64 0.31 -21.26
N ASN A 299 13.68 -0.61 -21.15
CA ASN A 299 13.81 -1.93 -20.49
C ASN A 299 13.75 -1.98 -18.95
N GLY A 300 12.98 -1.10 -18.29
CA GLY A 300 12.61 -1.26 -16.87
C GLY A 300 13.76 -1.17 -15.84
N LYS A 301 14.99 -0.87 -16.28
CA LYS A 301 16.16 -0.60 -15.43
C LYS A 301 16.55 0.87 -15.58
N THR A 302 15.84 1.75 -14.90
CA THR A 302 16.33 3.11 -14.64
C THR A 302 16.64 3.22 -13.16
N THR A 303 17.82 2.72 -12.78
CA THR A 303 18.44 2.97 -11.49
C THR A 303 19.20 4.29 -11.62
N ILE A 304 18.87 5.31 -10.83
CA ILE A 304 19.74 6.50 -10.74
C ILE A 304 21.08 6.06 -10.14
N GLN A 305 22.17 6.73 -10.50
CA GLN A 305 23.56 6.44 -10.11
C GLN A 305 23.81 6.28 -8.59
N ASN A 306 22.80 6.50 -7.73
CA ASN A 306 22.83 6.32 -6.27
C ASN A 306 21.96 5.16 -5.75
N GLY A 307 21.51 4.22 -6.59
CA GLY A 307 20.72 3.06 -6.16
C GLY A 307 19.25 3.37 -5.81
N GLN A 308 18.79 4.60 -6.08
CA GLN A 308 17.41 5.01 -5.86
C GLN A 308 16.51 4.51 -6.99
N SER A 309 15.45 3.80 -6.61
CA SER A 309 14.44 3.28 -7.53
C SER A 309 13.49 4.38 -7.97
N LEU A 310 13.43 4.65 -9.28
CA LEU A 310 12.45 5.54 -9.91
C LEU A 310 11.05 4.92 -10.06
N LEU A 311 10.82 3.79 -9.39
CA LEU A 311 9.57 3.06 -9.42
C LEU A 311 8.78 3.29 -8.13
N LEU A 312 7.49 3.57 -8.29
CA LEU A 312 6.50 3.63 -7.24
C LEU A 312 5.76 2.29 -7.19
N SER A 313 5.57 1.78 -5.99
CA SER A 313 4.87 0.54 -5.68
C SER A 313 3.61 0.83 -4.86
N ASP A 314 2.76 -0.18 -4.68
CA ASP A 314 1.54 -0.08 -3.88
C ASP A 314 1.77 0.54 -2.48
N GLY A 315 1.02 1.60 -2.19
CA GLY A 315 1.09 2.35 -0.93
C GLY A 315 2.13 3.46 -0.88
N ASP A 316 2.95 3.64 -1.92
CA ASP A 316 3.92 4.72 -1.97
C ASP A 316 3.24 6.08 -2.18
N VAL A 317 3.80 7.12 -1.55
CA VAL A 317 3.40 8.52 -1.74
C VAL A 317 4.52 9.26 -2.44
N LEU A 318 4.21 9.90 -3.57
CA LEU A 318 5.09 10.83 -4.24
C LEU A 318 4.65 12.25 -3.90
N PHE A 319 5.47 12.97 -3.16
CA PHE A 319 5.26 14.38 -2.85
C PHE A 319 6.15 15.25 -3.75
N VAL A 320 5.51 16.14 -4.50
CA VAL A 320 6.16 17.13 -5.35
C VAL A 320 6.17 18.47 -4.59
N PRO A 321 7.31 18.88 -4.02
CA PRO A 321 7.37 20.14 -3.30
C PRO A 321 7.17 21.33 -4.23
N ASN A 322 6.83 22.44 -3.59
CA ASN A 322 6.83 23.72 -4.25
C ASN A 322 8.26 24.28 -4.27
N ALA A 323 8.75 24.66 -5.45
CA ALA A 323 10.03 25.36 -5.63
C ALA A 323 10.09 26.67 -4.84
N PHE A 324 8.94 27.18 -4.41
CA PHE A 324 8.78 28.38 -3.61
C PHE A 324 8.83 28.17 -2.09
N LYS A 325 9.62 27.22 -1.55
CA LYS A 325 10.23 27.39 -0.21
C LYS A 325 11.38 28.41 -0.29
N ILE A 326 11.07 29.63 -0.74
CA ILE A 326 12.04 30.74 -0.73
C ILE A 326 11.96 31.37 0.65
N GLU A 327 12.84 30.96 1.56
CA GLU A 327 13.18 31.82 2.71
C GLU A 327 13.66 33.15 2.13
N PRO A 328 13.00 34.28 2.42
CA PRO A 328 13.42 35.56 1.85
C PRO A 328 14.83 35.90 2.36
N ILE A 329 15.58 36.63 1.56
CA ILE A 329 16.71 37.41 2.10
C ILE A 329 16.13 38.67 2.73
N TYR A 330 16.67 39.09 3.86
CA TYR A 330 16.24 40.32 4.53
C TYR A 330 17.25 41.41 4.24
N VAL A 331 16.80 42.54 3.68
CA VAL A 331 17.65 43.73 3.54
C VAL A 331 17.10 44.80 4.46
N ILE A 332 17.86 45.15 5.49
CA ILE A 332 17.44 46.05 6.57
C ILE A 332 18.44 47.19 6.77
N GLY A 333 18.00 48.26 7.43
CA GLY A 333 18.79 49.45 7.70
C GLY A 333 18.63 50.54 6.64
N TYR A 334 19.70 51.27 6.35
CA TYR A 334 19.71 52.50 5.53
C TYR A 334 19.74 52.21 4.02
N VAL A 335 18.69 51.54 3.55
CA VAL A 335 18.36 51.33 2.13
C VAL A 335 17.02 51.97 1.81
N ARG A 336 16.74 52.28 0.54
CA ARG A 336 15.51 52.99 0.19
C ARG A 336 14.23 52.20 0.48
N ASN A 337 14.25 50.90 0.21
CA ASN A 337 13.13 49.99 0.43
C ASN A 337 13.58 48.79 1.28
N PRO A 338 13.65 48.93 2.62
CA PRO A 338 13.98 47.82 3.49
C PRO A 338 12.84 46.79 3.51
N GLY A 339 13.19 45.51 3.66
CA GLY A 339 12.22 44.44 3.76
C GLY A 339 12.72 43.08 3.29
N ALA A 340 11.82 42.10 3.34
CA ALA A 340 12.05 40.76 2.83
C ALA A 340 11.99 40.74 1.30
N GLN A 341 13.02 40.17 0.66
CA GLN A 341 13.08 39.98 -0.77
C GLN A 341 13.06 38.50 -1.11
N ARG A 342 12.14 38.11 -2.00
CA ARG A 342 12.05 36.74 -2.49
C ARG A 342 12.99 36.56 -3.67
N VAL A 343 14.03 35.75 -3.50
CA VAL A 343 15.04 35.48 -4.53
C VAL A 343 15.01 34.00 -4.93
N ARG A 344 15.01 33.72 -6.24
CA ARG A 344 14.95 32.35 -6.79
C ARG A 344 16.28 31.59 -6.74
N GLU A 345 17.39 32.33 -6.72
CA GLU A 345 18.77 31.82 -6.75
C GLU A 345 19.63 32.71 -5.83
N PRO A 346 20.81 32.24 -5.38
CA PRO A 346 21.73 33.08 -4.63
C PRO A 346 22.04 34.38 -5.38
N ARG A 347 21.90 35.52 -4.70
CA ARG A 347 22.10 36.84 -5.30
C ARG A 347 23.36 37.47 -4.78
N THR A 348 24.00 38.27 -5.62
CA THR A 348 25.13 39.07 -5.15
C THR A 348 24.65 40.18 -4.22
N LEU A 349 25.52 40.60 -3.30
CA LEU A 349 25.25 41.72 -2.39
C LEU A 349 24.83 42.99 -3.15
N ALA A 350 25.45 43.27 -4.31
CA ALA A 350 25.07 44.39 -5.16
C ALA A 350 23.66 44.26 -5.77
N GLN A 351 23.28 43.06 -6.22
CA GLN A 351 21.94 42.82 -6.75
C GLN A 351 20.87 42.97 -5.66
N ALA A 352 21.11 42.44 -4.46
CA ALA A 352 20.18 42.55 -3.33
C ALA A 352 19.92 44.02 -2.93
N ILE A 353 20.97 44.84 -2.88
CA ILE A 353 20.85 46.27 -2.57
C ILE A 353 20.15 47.03 -3.72
N ALA A 354 20.43 46.68 -4.98
CA ALA A 354 19.75 47.27 -6.12
C ALA A 354 18.23 46.98 -6.09
N LEU A 355 17.84 45.74 -5.77
CA LEU A 355 16.44 45.35 -5.56
C LEU A 355 15.80 46.09 -4.38
N ALA A 356 16.59 46.47 -3.36
CA ALA A 356 16.14 47.30 -2.24
C ALA A 356 16.01 48.79 -2.60
N GLY A 357 16.11 49.17 -3.88
CA GLY A 357 16.05 50.56 -4.33
C GLY A 357 17.37 51.34 -4.18
N GLY A 358 18.45 50.65 -3.81
CA GLY A 358 19.77 51.22 -3.57
C GLY A 358 19.97 51.73 -2.14
N PHE A 359 21.19 52.22 -1.88
CA PHE A 359 21.55 52.84 -0.60
C PHE A 359 20.83 54.17 -0.38
N GLU A 360 20.50 54.46 0.87
CA GLU A 360 20.12 55.80 1.30
C GLU A 360 21.34 56.75 1.29
N GLU A 361 21.12 58.07 1.25
CA GLU A 361 22.21 59.05 1.18
C GLU A 361 23.10 59.03 2.44
N THR A 362 22.51 58.76 3.60
CA THR A 362 23.22 58.67 4.87
C THR A 362 23.76 57.27 5.18
N ALA A 363 23.68 56.31 4.25
CA ALA A 363 24.08 54.93 4.49
C ALA A 363 25.61 54.76 4.54
N ASP A 364 26.09 53.84 5.38
CA ASP A 364 27.49 53.42 5.40
C ASP A 364 27.75 52.36 4.32
N ARG A 365 28.37 52.78 3.22
CA ARG A 365 28.75 51.87 2.12
C ARG A 365 30.02 51.06 2.42
N LYS A 366 30.79 51.44 3.45
CA LYS A 366 32.08 50.79 3.76
C LYS A 366 31.91 49.60 4.71
N ASN A 367 30.84 49.59 5.50
CA ASN A 367 30.59 48.58 6.53
C ASN A 367 29.20 47.98 6.33
N VAL A 368 29.06 47.10 5.34
CA VAL A 368 27.83 46.32 5.17
C VAL A 368 27.99 45.01 5.94
N THR A 369 27.05 44.68 6.81
CA THR A 369 27.11 43.46 7.63
C THR A 369 26.18 42.41 7.04
N LEU A 370 26.73 41.24 6.72
CA LEU A 370 25.98 40.06 6.33
C LEU A 370 25.87 39.13 7.53
N HIS A 371 24.66 38.84 7.97
CA HIS A 371 24.36 37.81 8.95
C HIS A 371 23.88 36.56 8.22
N ARG A 372 24.65 35.48 8.36
CA ARG A 372 24.33 34.16 7.84
C ARG A 372 23.42 33.40 8.79
N ARG A 373 22.70 32.41 8.26
CA ARG A 373 21.83 31.51 9.03
C ARG A 373 22.55 30.74 10.15
N ASP A 374 23.84 30.45 9.98
CA ASP A 374 24.66 29.75 10.98
C ASP A 374 25.08 30.64 12.17
N GLY A 375 24.66 31.91 12.17
CA GLY A 375 25.00 32.90 13.19
C GLY A 375 26.33 33.60 12.94
N THR A 376 27.01 33.35 11.81
CA THR A 376 28.21 34.08 11.43
C THR A 376 27.86 35.45 10.87
N SER A 377 28.59 36.48 11.30
CA SER A 377 28.46 37.84 10.79
C SER A 377 29.74 38.26 10.08
N LEU A 378 29.62 38.64 8.82
CA LEU A 378 30.74 39.08 7.98
C LEU A 378 30.55 40.55 7.63
N LYS A 379 31.55 41.39 7.92
CA LYS A 379 31.55 42.78 7.47
C LYS A 379 32.29 42.87 6.14
N HIS A 380 31.66 43.53 5.18
CA HIS A 380 32.23 43.68 3.85
C HIS A 380 32.02 45.10 3.31
N PRO A 381 33.04 45.70 2.67
CA PRO A 381 32.87 46.96 1.96
C PRO A 381 32.05 46.76 0.69
N PHE A 382 31.12 47.67 0.43
CA PHE A 382 30.41 47.65 -0.84
C PHE A 382 31.34 48.11 -1.98
N THR A 383 31.67 47.19 -2.88
CA THR A 383 32.40 47.48 -4.11
C THR A 383 31.48 47.32 -5.31
N ALA A 384 31.30 48.38 -6.11
CA ALA A 384 30.41 48.39 -7.26
C ALA A 384 30.92 47.54 -8.45
N SER A 385 32.21 47.17 -8.46
CA SER A 385 32.79 46.35 -9.52
C SER A 385 32.54 44.86 -9.28
N SER A 386 31.73 44.26 -10.14
CA SER A 386 31.31 42.84 -10.13
C SER A 386 32.44 41.83 -10.45
N GLY A 387 33.70 42.17 -10.21
CA GLY A 387 34.86 41.37 -10.60
C GLY A 387 35.62 40.84 -9.40
N THR A 388 35.57 39.51 -9.23
CA THR A 388 36.51 38.63 -8.51
C THR A 388 36.18 38.19 -7.07
N GLU A 389 35.38 38.91 -6.28
CA GLU A 389 34.89 38.42 -4.97
C GLU A 389 33.42 38.83 -4.73
N ALA A 390 32.51 38.34 -5.57
CA ALA A 390 31.09 38.63 -5.41
C ALA A 390 30.51 37.81 -4.26
N ILE A 391 30.29 38.44 -3.10
CA ILE A 391 29.59 37.80 -1.98
C ILE A 391 28.17 37.43 -2.41
N LEU A 392 27.87 36.14 -2.31
CA LEU A 392 26.55 35.56 -2.58
C LEU A 392 25.74 35.44 -1.29
N LEU A 393 24.52 35.95 -1.33
CA LEU A 393 23.49 35.80 -0.31
C LEU A 393 22.64 34.57 -0.63
N TYR A 394 22.43 33.73 0.37
CA TYR A 394 21.55 32.57 0.30
C TYR A 394 20.20 32.88 0.97
N PRO A 395 19.12 32.15 0.62
CA PRO A 395 17.85 32.21 1.33
C PRO A 395 18.02 32.13 2.86
N GLY A 396 17.40 33.06 3.59
CA GLY A 396 17.53 33.18 5.05
C GLY A 396 18.63 34.12 5.55
N ASP A 397 19.54 34.59 4.69
CA ASP A 397 20.56 35.58 5.05
C ASP A 397 19.93 36.97 5.33
N THR A 398 20.53 37.72 6.26
CA THR A 398 20.15 39.11 6.57
C THR A 398 21.29 40.06 6.25
N LEU A 399 21.01 41.06 5.42
CA LEU A 399 21.91 42.14 5.06
C LEU A 399 21.53 43.40 5.85
N GLU A 400 22.45 43.86 6.70
CA GLU A 400 22.28 45.03 7.54
C GLU A 400 23.20 46.16 7.08
N ILE A 401 22.60 47.32 6.80
CA ILE A 401 23.31 48.54 6.39
C ILE A 401 23.14 49.60 7.47
N ASP A 402 24.23 49.98 8.12
CA ASP A 402 24.22 51.02 9.15
C ASP A 402 24.24 52.44 8.59
N LYS A 403 23.95 53.42 9.47
CA LYS A 403 24.12 54.84 9.15
C LYS A 403 25.60 55.18 9.10
N ARG A 404 26.02 55.97 8.11
CA ARG A 404 27.34 56.56 8.06
C ARG A 404 27.55 57.46 9.28
N PHE A 405 28.59 57.18 10.04
CA PHE A 405 29.04 58.06 11.11
C PHE A 405 29.48 59.40 10.52
N GLN A 406 28.81 60.48 10.91
CA GLN A 406 29.18 61.85 10.56
C GLN A 406 29.49 62.60 11.85
N LEU A 407 30.76 62.98 12.02
CA LEU A 407 31.17 63.87 13.09
C LEU A 407 30.63 65.27 12.78
N ASN A 408 29.78 65.80 13.65
CA ASN A 408 29.27 67.15 13.51
C ASN A 408 30.36 68.15 13.92
N TRP A 409 31.18 68.58 12.95
CA TRP A 409 32.25 69.55 13.17
C TRP A 409 31.75 70.90 13.68
N GLY A 410 30.48 71.24 13.43
CA GLY A 410 29.83 72.39 14.07
C GLY A 410 29.79 72.23 15.59
N LEU A 411 29.26 71.10 16.08
CA LEU A 411 29.25 70.79 17.51
C LEU A 411 30.67 70.70 18.08
N VAL A 412 31.59 70.02 17.40
CA VAL A 412 32.99 69.92 17.84
C VAL A 412 33.63 71.31 17.95
N SER A 413 33.42 72.18 16.96
CA SER A 413 33.95 73.55 16.98
C SER A 413 33.35 74.37 18.13
N THR A 414 32.05 74.22 18.44
CA THR A 414 31.45 74.92 19.59
C THR A 414 32.05 74.47 20.92
N PHE A 415 32.37 73.18 21.09
CA PHE A 415 33.07 72.69 22.27
C PHE A 415 34.52 73.21 22.34
N VAL A 416 35.24 73.21 21.22
CA VAL A 416 36.62 73.73 21.16
C VAL A 416 36.66 75.24 21.44
N SER A 417 35.74 76.02 20.85
CA SER A 417 35.64 77.46 21.08
C SER A 417 35.26 77.79 22.52
N THR A 418 34.27 77.10 23.10
CA THR A 418 33.88 77.33 24.51
C THR A 418 35.00 76.92 25.47
N ALA A 419 35.69 75.80 25.22
CA ALA A 419 36.87 75.42 25.99
C ALA A 419 37.99 76.45 25.89
N SER A 420 38.25 77.01 24.69
CA SER A 420 39.26 78.05 24.49
C SER A 420 38.91 79.36 25.21
N VAL A 421 37.62 79.75 25.24
CA VAL A 421 37.17 80.91 26.00
C VAL A 421 37.36 80.68 27.50
N LEU A 422 37.06 79.47 27.98
CA LEU A 422 37.22 79.11 29.40
C LEU A 422 38.70 79.12 29.83
N THR A 423 39.60 78.56 29.01
CA THR A 423 41.05 78.58 29.30
C THR A 423 41.60 80.00 29.29
N THR A 424 41.17 80.84 28.36
CA THR A 424 41.56 82.26 28.32
C THR A 424 41.08 83.00 29.57
N LEU A 425 39.85 82.74 30.03
CA LEU A 425 39.30 83.29 31.27
C LEU A 425 40.12 82.86 32.50
N ILE A 426 40.47 81.57 32.61
CA ILE A 426 41.27 81.02 33.71
C ILE A 426 42.67 81.65 33.75
N ILE A 427 43.35 81.75 32.60
CA ILE A 427 44.68 82.38 32.50
C ILE A 427 44.61 83.84 32.94
N THR A 428 43.58 84.57 32.51
CA THR A 428 43.38 85.99 32.89
C THR A 428 43.14 86.17 34.38
N LEU A 429 42.40 85.26 35.02
CA LEU A 429 42.17 85.26 36.47
C LEU A 429 43.43 84.95 37.29
N LEU A 430 44.39 84.19 36.73
CA LEU A 430 45.64 83.83 37.39
C LEU A 430 46.76 84.88 37.22
N THR A 431 46.63 85.80 36.26
CA THR A 431 47.64 86.84 35.95
C THR A 431 47.29 88.23 36.50
N ARG A 432 46.14 88.40 37.15
CA ARG A 432 45.81 89.54 38.01
C ARG A 432 46.04 89.17 39.46
#